data_AF-A0A1F5X1T1-F1
#
_entry.id   AF-A0A1F5X1T1-F1
#
_cell.length_a   1.000
_cell.length_b   1.000
_cell.length_c   1.000
_cell.angle_alpha   90.00
_cell.angle_beta   90.00
_cell.angle_gamma   90.00
#
_symmetry.space_group_name_H-M   'P 1'
#
loop_
_entity.id
_entity.type
_entity.pdbx_description
1 polymer ?
#
loop_
_entity_poly.entity_id
_entity_poly.type
_entity_poly.pdbx_seq_one_letter_code
_entity_poly.pdbx_strand_id
1 'polypeptide(L)'
;MKLRSKLFLVLAFIIFVSSAAVVVGYFNMSRIAESSKEVIEHDVPVTRAIKISLTELLSSEIALESALGADDFLQLEEIRANEIKFEHANLLFSVFINALAWGSETDAFAKSGGGLNIEEWKREGLTGNLIIKAPTPEEAQLAGAIDIYFGGYVNNAYAALANHKKLLRLRAEGKAGSPEATAAELAGNSSKNQALHYASLISENLDRIVELTNANVVQMAADIDAVQKRTRAVSIYIFLISSLISLAAIYIFMKSAIIGPLGELVKTLKWFGSGDLTIRAHIKQKDEFGYLAGAFNKMADDIQGTYSGMQLRTKQQNQDLQDKIDMLKREKESLEQSVKDMTRTIAEQKAEILKIPSK
;
A
#
# COMPACT_ATOMS: atom_id res chain seq x y z
N MET A 1 21.52 30.03 -6.87
CA MET A 1 21.26 28.58 -6.99
C MET A 1 20.83 28.31 -8.42
N LYS A 2 21.48 27.36 -9.11
CA LYS A 2 21.20 27.03 -10.52
C LYS A 2 19.76 26.55 -10.69
N LEU A 3 19.17 26.74 -11.87
CA LEU A 3 17.79 26.33 -12.18
C LEU A 3 17.58 24.82 -11.91
N ARG A 4 18.58 23.99 -12.25
CA ARG A 4 18.56 22.54 -11.99
C ARG A 4 18.38 22.18 -10.52
N SER A 5 19.02 22.91 -9.61
CA SER A 5 18.87 22.68 -8.17
C SER A 5 17.47 23.07 -7.68
N LYS A 6 16.87 24.13 -8.23
CA LYS A 6 15.48 24.52 -7.90
C LYS A 6 14.49 23.44 -8.36
N LEU A 7 14.69 22.90 -9.56
CA LEU A 7 13.89 21.81 -10.10
C LEU A 7 13.98 20.56 -9.22
N PHE A 8 15.19 20.20 -8.77
CA PHE A 8 15.38 19.06 -7.86
C PHE A 8 14.63 19.23 -6.54
N LEU A 9 14.64 20.44 -5.96
CA LEU A 9 13.90 20.75 -4.74
C LEU A 9 12.38 20.59 -4.90
N VAL A 10 11.82 21.03 -6.04
CA VAL A 10 10.39 20.85 -6.34
C VAL A 10 10.05 19.37 -6.49
N LEU A 11 10.88 18.59 -7.19
CA LEU A 11 10.70 17.15 -7.33
C LEU A 11 10.78 16.42 -5.98
N ALA A 12 11.77 16.76 -5.14
CA ALA A 12 11.90 16.21 -3.79
C ALA A 12 10.68 16.54 -2.92
N PHE A 13 10.14 17.75 -3.03
CA PHE A 13 8.92 18.15 -2.33
C PHE A 13 7.71 17.34 -2.80
N ILE A 14 7.53 17.14 -4.11
CA ILE A 14 6.44 16.31 -4.65
C ILE A 14 6.53 14.88 -4.11
N ILE A 15 7.72 14.27 -4.15
CA ILE A 15 7.94 12.91 -3.62
C ILE A 15 7.60 12.85 -2.12
N PHE A 16 8.03 13.85 -1.35
CA PHE A 16 7.72 13.93 0.08
C PHE A 16 6.22 14.00 0.34
N VAL A 17 5.48 14.87 -0.38
CA VAL A 17 4.03 14.99 -0.23
C VAL A 17 3.32 13.68 -0.65
N SER A 18 3.80 13.00 -1.69
CA SER A 18 3.27 11.70 -2.12
C SER A 18 3.56 10.56 -1.13
N SER A 19 4.61 10.66 -0.32
CA SER A 19 4.98 9.61 0.66
C SER A 19 3.98 9.46 1.81
N ALA A 20 3.19 10.49 2.10
CA ALA A 20 2.18 10.46 3.16
C ALA A 20 1.13 9.34 2.96
N ALA A 21 0.78 9.02 1.71
CA ALA A 21 -0.15 7.93 1.40
C ALA A 21 0.42 6.56 1.78
N VAL A 22 1.74 6.37 1.64
CA VAL A 22 2.43 5.12 2.00
C VAL A 22 2.40 4.92 3.51
N VAL A 23 2.64 5.99 4.27
CA VAL A 23 2.62 5.95 5.74
C VAL A 23 1.23 5.59 6.26
N VAL A 24 0.18 6.21 5.71
CA VAL A 24 -1.21 5.88 6.09
C VAL A 24 -1.56 4.43 5.72
N GLY A 25 -1.14 3.97 4.54
CA GLY A 25 -1.30 2.56 4.15
C GLY A 25 -0.64 1.60 5.12
N TYR A 26 0.58 1.92 5.57
CA TYR A 26 1.34 1.11 6.52
C TYR A 26 0.62 0.96 7.88
N PHE A 27 0.16 2.08 8.47
CA PHE A 27 -0.57 2.03 9.75
C PHE A 27 -1.87 1.22 9.65
N ASN A 28 -2.63 1.33 8.56
CA ASN A 28 -3.86 0.56 8.40
C ASN A 28 -3.59 -0.94 8.24
N MET A 29 -2.52 -1.31 7.53
CA MET A 29 -2.12 -2.71 7.36
C MET A 29 -1.70 -3.34 8.70
N SER A 30 -1.02 -2.58 9.56
CA SER A 30 -0.62 -3.05 10.89
C SER A 30 -1.83 -3.41 11.77
N ARG A 31 -2.94 -2.67 11.65
CA ARG A 31 -4.17 -2.94 12.40
C ARG A 31 -4.88 -4.21 11.93
N ILE A 32 -4.91 -4.46 10.62
CA ILE A 32 -5.46 -5.70 10.05
C ILE A 32 -4.60 -6.91 10.46
N ALA A 33 -3.27 -6.74 10.47
CA ALA A 33 -2.35 -7.80 10.87
C ALA A 33 -2.53 -8.20 12.34
N GLU A 34 -2.88 -7.25 13.21
CA GLU A 34 -3.17 -7.54 14.62
C GLU A 34 -4.48 -8.30 14.80
N SER A 35 -5.56 -7.91 14.10
CA SER A 35 -6.83 -8.65 14.15
C SER A 35 -6.75 -10.04 13.52
N SER A 36 -5.97 -10.20 12.44
CA SER A 36 -5.80 -11.51 11.79
C SER A 36 -4.98 -12.48 12.61
N LYS A 37 -4.09 -11.97 13.47
CA LYS A 37 -3.27 -12.79 14.36
C LYS A 37 -4.13 -13.62 15.30
N GLU A 38 -5.19 -13.05 15.87
CA GLU A 38 -6.07 -13.76 16.79
C GLU A 38 -6.78 -14.92 16.09
N VAL A 39 -7.40 -14.67 14.93
CA VAL A 39 -8.07 -15.72 14.15
C VAL A 39 -7.11 -16.82 13.72
N ILE A 40 -5.91 -16.47 13.26
CA ILE A 40 -4.92 -17.44 12.77
C ILE A 40 -4.33 -18.27 13.92
N GLU A 41 -4.02 -17.63 15.05
CA GLU A 41 -3.32 -18.28 16.15
C GLU A 41 -4.26 -18.92 17.20
N HIS A 42 -5.54 -18.59 17.20
CA HIS A 42 -6.55 -19.11 18.14
C HIS A 42 -7.68 -19.85 17.41
N ASP A 43 -8.51 -19.13 16.64
CA ASP A 43 -9.77 -19.67 16.12
C ASP A 43 -9.57 -20.80 15.10
N VAL A 44 -8.56 -20.69 14.23
CA VAL A 44 -8.25 -21.72 13.22
C VAL A 44 -7.79 -23.04 13.87
N PRO A 45 -6.81 -23.05 14.81
CA PRO A 45 -6.48 -24.25 15.58
C PRO A 45 -7.67 -24.87 16.33
N VAL A 46 -8.49 -24.04 17.00
CA VAL A 46 -9.69 -24.49 17.72
C VAL A 46 -10.68 -25.15 16.78
N THR A 47 -11.01 -24.51 15.66
CA THR A 47 -11.93 -25.06 14.64
C THR A 47 -11.41 -26.39 14.09
N ARG A 48 -10.09 -26.50 13.84
CA ARG A 48 -9.47 -27.74 13.38
C ARG A 48 -9.60 -28.85 14.43
N ALA A 49 -9.36 -28.55 15.71
CA ALA A 49 -9.49 -29.51 16.80
C ALA A 49 -10.94 -29.98 16.99
N ILE A 50 -11.92 -29.09 16.86
CA ILE A 50 -13.34 -29.45 16.90
C ILE A 50 -13.70 -30.37 15.73
N LYS A 51 -13.25 -30.05 14.51
CA LYS A 51 -13.49 -30.91 13.34
C LYS A 51 -12.93 -32.31 13.53
N ILE A 52 -11.73 -32.43 14.09
CA ILE A 52 -11.14 -33.73 14.41
C ILE A 52 -11.98 -34.43 15.48
N SER A 53 -12.35 -33.74 16.55
CA SER A 53 -13.21 -34.28 17.62
C SER A 53 -14.54 -34.81 17.07
N LEU A 54 -15.23 -34.06 16.20
CA LEU A 54 -16.48 -34.53 15.56
C LEU A 54 -16.25 -35.76 14.69
N THR A 55 -15.11 -35.84 13.99
CA THR A 55 -14.75 -36.99 13.16
C THR A 55 -14.50 -38.24 14.00
N GLU A 56 -13.81 -38.10 15.13
CA GLU A 56 -13.54 -39.19 16.06
C GLU A 56 -14.80 -39.64 16.81
N LEU A 57 -15.68 -38.71 17.21
CA LEU A 57 -16.98 -39.04 17.79
C LEU A 57 -17.80 -39.88 16.81
N LEU A 58 -17.90 -39.45 15.54
CA LEU A 58 -18.60 -40.19 14.50
C LEU A 58 -17.97 -41.57 14.26
N SER A 59 -16.63 -41.65 14.24
CA SER A 59 -15.91 -42.91 14.08
C SER A 59 -16.18 -43.87 15.25
N SER A 60 -16.25 -43.34 16.47
CA SER A 60 -16.65 -44.09 17.67
C SER A 60 -18.09 -44.59 17.57
N GLU A 61 -19.03 -43.76 17.14
CA GLU A 61 -20.42 -44.16 16.92
C GLU A 61 -20.55 -45.28 15.87
N ILE A 62 -19.86 -45.16 14.74
CA ILE A 62 -19.85 -46.19 13.69
C ILE A 62 -19.29 -47.51 14.23
N ALA A 63 -18.20 -47.45 15.00
CA ALA A 63 -17.61 -48.65 15.60
C ALA A 63 -18.56 -49.31 16.61
N LEU A 64 -19.22 -48.51 17.45
CA LEU A 64 -20.23 -48.98 18.39
C LEU A 64 -21.40 -49.65 17.67
N GLU A 65 -21.94 -49.00 16.64
CA GLU A 65 -23.05 -49.56 15.86
C GLU A 65 -22.66 -50.85 15.13
N SER A 66 -21.45 -50.90 14.57
CA SER A 66 -20.92 -52.10 13.91
C SER A 66 -20.78 -53.26 14.90
N ALA A 67 -20.31 -53.00 16.12
CA ALA A 67 -20.20 -54.01 17.17
C ALA A 67 -21.58 -54.49 17.67
N LEU A 68 -22.57 -53.60 17.77
CA LEU A 68 -23.94 -53.92 18.17
C LEU A 68 -24.76 -54.57 17.05
N GLY A 69 -24.33 -54.46 15.79
CA GLY A 69 -24.97 -55.06 14.62
C GLY A 69 -24.64 -56.55 14.40
N ALA A 70 -23.71 -57.12 15.18
CA ALA A 70 -23.41 -58.54 15.11
C ALA A 70 -24.57 -59.38 15.67
N ASP A 71 -25.10 -60.31 14.88
CA ASP A 71 -26.28 -61.11 15.20
C ASP A 71 -25.94 -62.51 15.75
N ASP A 72 -24.71 -62.98 15.54
CA ASP A 72 -24.23 -64.31 15.91
C ASP A 72 -23.05 -64.23 16.89
N PHE A 73 -23.03 -65.14 17.87
CA PHE A 73 -21.93 -65.32 18.81
C PHE A 73 -20.62 -65.73 18.12
N LEU A 74 -20.67 -66.36 16.94
CA LEU A 74 -19.47 -66.67 16.15
C LEU A 74 -18.76 -65.40 15.63
N GLN A 75 -19.41 -64.24 15.64
CA GLN A 75 -18.83 -62.95 15.23
C GLN A 75 -18.07 -62.23 16.36
N LEU A 76 -17.70 -62.94 17.44
CA LEU A 76 -16.97 -62.35 18.58
C LEU A 76 -15.65 -61.66 18.18
N GLU A 77 -14.95 -62.15 17.16
CA GLU A 77 -13.74 -61.50 16.66
C GLU A 77 -14.05 -60.16 15.97
N GLU A 78 -15.16 -60.08 15.24
CA GLU A 78 -15.62 -58.85 14.59
C GLU A 78 -16.07 -57.81 15.63
N ILE A 79 -16.79 -58.25 16.67
CA ILE A 79 -17.16 -57.39 17.81
C ILE A 79 -15.90 -56.83 18.47
N ARG A 80 -14.91 -57.68 18.77
CA ARG A 80 -13.64 -57.24 19.37
C ARG A 80 -12.89 -56.26 18.48
N ALA A 81 -12.85 -56.49 17.18
CA ALA A 81 -12.19 -55.57 16.24
C ALA A 81 -12.85 -54.19 16.24
N ASN A 82 -14.18 -54.13 16.32
CA ASN A 82 -14.91 -52.87 16.42
C ASN A 82 -14.79 -52.22 17.82
N GLU A 83 -14.70 -53.00 18.90
CA GLU A 83 -14.39 -52.48 20.25
C GLU A 83 -13.01 -51.79 20.28
N ILE A 84 -12.00 -52.36 19.61
CA ILE A 84 -10.67 -51.72 19.50
C ILE A 84 -10.75 -50.40 18.74
N LYS A 85 -11.51 -50.33 17.65
CA LYS A 85 -11.73 -49.08 16.89
C LYS A 85 -12.46 -48.04 17.74
N PHE A 86 -13.46 -48.46 18.50
CA PHE A 86 -14.20 -47.62 19.45
C PHE A 86 -13.27 -47.04 20.51
N GLU A 87 -12.42 -47.86 21.13
CA GLU A 87 -11.43 -47.43 22.12
C GLU A 87 -10.46 -46.40 21.54
N HIS A 88 -9.94 -46.66 20.33
CA HIS A 88 -9.00 -45.76 19.66
C HIS A 88 -9.62 -44.39 19.34
N ALA A 89 -10.82 -44.38 18.75
CA ALA A 89 -11.52 -43.15 18.43
C ALA A 89 -11.82 -42.32 19.69
N ASN A 90 -12.23 -42.99 20.78
CA ASN A 90 -12.48 -42.33 22.06
C ASN A 90 -11.22 -41.76 22.71
N LEU A 91 -10.07 -42.42 22.56
CA LEU A 91 -8.80 -41.89 23.03
C LEU A 91 -8.46 -40.58 22.30
N LEU A 92 -8.50 -40.60 20.96
CA LEU A 92 -8.23 -39.40 20.16
C LEU A 92 -9.23 -38.28 20.45
N PHE A 93 -10.52 -38.60 20.55
CA PHE A 93 -11.54 -37.63 20.96
C PHE A 93 -11.16 -36.96 22.28
N SER A 94 -10.85 -37.75 23.32
CA SER A 94 -10.49 -37.24 24.64
C SER A 94 -9.25 -36.34 24.61
N VAL A 95 -8.25 -36.70 23.80
CA VAL A 95 -7.04 -35.88 23.60
C VAL A 95 -7.42 -34.48 23.11
N PHE A 96 -8.24 -34.38 22.06
CA PHE A 96 -8.61 -33.07 21.50
C PHE A 96 -9.53 -32.27 22.41
N ILE A 97 -10.48 -32.91 23.11
CA ILE A 97 -11.33 -32.19 24.09
C ILE A 97 -10.50 -31.63 25.25
N ASN A 98 -9.53 -32.40 25.76
CA ASN A 98 -8.64 -31.90 26.80
C ASN A 98 -7.73 -30.76 26.28
N ALA A 99 -7.29 -30.83 25.02
CA ALA A 99 -6.53 -29.75 24.41
C ALA A 99 -7.39 -28.48 24.25
N LEU A 100 -8.68 -28.61 23.93
CA LEU A 100 -9.64 -27.50 23.89
C LEU A 100 -9.95 -26.94 25.29
N ALA A 101 -9.99 -27.78 26.32
CA ALA A 101 -10.29 -27.37 27.69
C ALA A 101 -9.12 -26.65 28.39
N TRP A 102 -7.88 -27.01 28.06
CA TRP A 102 -6.70 -26.55 28.80
C TRP A 102 -5.66 -25.82 27.94
N GLY A 103 -5.70 -25.99 26.62
CA GLY A 103 -4.62 -25.57 25.71
C GLY A 103 -3.52 -26.65 25.62
N SER A 104 -3.05 -26.94 24.40
CA SER A 104 -2.22 -28.10 24.07
C SER A 104 -0.77 -28.04 24.59
N GLU A 105 -0.32 -26.87 25.05
CA GLU A 105 1.04 -26.66 25.58
C GLU A 105 1.06 -26.42 27.09
N THR A 106 -0.06 -26.64 27.78
CA THR A 106 -0.15 -26.42 29.22
C THR A 106 0.20 -27.65 30.04
N ASP A 107 0.67 -27.43 31.27
CA ASP A 107 0.86 -28.51 32.24
C ASP A 107 -0.43 -29.26 32.57
N ALA A 108 -1.58 -28.57 32.52
CA ALA A 108 -2.89 -29.17 32.75
C ALA A 108 -3.21 -30.19 31.65
N PHE A 109 -3.01 -29.83 30.37
CA PHE A 109 -3.13 -30.77 29.26
C PHE A 109 -2.09 -31.91 29.38
N ALA A 110 -0.84 -31.59 29.69
CA ALA A 110 0.22 -32.60 29.81
C ALA A 110 -0.07 -33.67 30.89
N LYS A 111 -0.78 -33.30 31.96
CA LYS A 111 -1.18 -34.20 33.05
C LYS A 111 -2.56 -34.84 32.84
N SER A 112 -3.36 -34.33 31.91
CA SER A 112 -4.69 -34.86 31.59
C SER A 112 -4.60 -36.29 31.03
N GLY A 113 -5.65 -37.09 31.21
CA GLY A 113 -5.65 -38.50 30.81
C GLY A 113 -4.55 -39.34 31.47
N GLY A 114 -4.05 -38.93 32.64
CA GLY A 114 -2.92 -39.59 33.31
C GLY A 114 -1.58 -39.45 32.57
N GLY A 115 -1.45 -38.46 31.69
CA GLY A 115 -0.27 -38.26 30.83
C GLY A 115 -0.35 -38.94 29.47
N LEU A 116 -1.39 -39.74 29.21
CA LEU A 116 -1.60 -40.36 27.89
C LEU A 116 -1.89 -39.32 26.81
N ASN A 117 -2.56 -38.23 27.15
CA ASN A 117 -2.99 -37.23 26.16
C ASN A 117 -1.81 -36.57 25.45
N ILE A 118 -0.74 -36.22 26.20
CA ILE A 118 0.45 -35.61 25.61
C ILE A 118 1.30 -36.61 24.84
N GLU A 119 1.33 -37.87 25.25
CA GLU A 119 2.02 -38.93 24.51
C GLU A 119 1.32 -39.22 23.19
N GLU A 120 -0.02 -39.24 23.17
CA GLU A 120 -0.78 -39.40 21.93
C GLU A 120 -0.67 -38.17 21.03
N TRP A 121 -0.69 -36.95 21.60
CA TRP A 121 -0.45 -35.72 20.86
C TRP A 121 0.90 -35.71 20.12
N LYS A 122 1.94 -36.27 20.76
CA LYS A 122 3.25 -36.47 20.13
C LYS A 122 3.21 -37.55 19.06
N ARG A 123 2.54 -38.68 19.32
CA ARG A 123 2.43 -39.80 18.38
C ARG A 123 1.77 -39.38 17.07
N GLU A 124 0.72 -38.57 17.16
CA GLU A 124 0.01 -37.99 16.01
C GLU A 124 0.82 -36.89 15.29
N GLY A 125 2.04 -36.58 15.75
CA GLY A 125 2.90 -35.59 15.12
C GLY A 125 2.38 -34.15 15.24
N LEU A 126 1.53 -33.87 16.24
CA LEU A 126 0.87 -32.57 16.39
C LEU A 126 1.74 -31.54 17.13
N THR A 127 2.79 -31.99 17.81
CA THR A 127 3.72 -31.11 18.56
C THR A 127 4.35 -30.06 17.64
N GLY A 128 4.09 -28.79 17.89
CA GLY A 128 4.54 -27.66 17.07
C GLY A 128 3.79 -27.48 15.73
N ASN A 129 2.99 -28.44 15.30
CA ASN A 129 2.20 -28.39 14.07
C ASN A 129 0.74 -27.96 14.30
N LEU A 130 0.23 -28.20 15.51
CA LEU A 130 -1.07 -27.72 15.98
C LEU A 130 -0.90 -27.24 17.41
N ILE A 131 -1.07 -25.94 17.63
CA ILE A 131 -1.01 -25.31 18.95
C ILE A 131 -2.40 -24.76 19.24
N ILE A 132 -3.05 -25.33 20.26
CA ILE A 132 -4.29 -24.81 20.81
C ILE A 132 -3.92 -23.96 22.01
N LYS A 133 -4.16 -22.66 21.91
CA LYS A 133 -3.94 -21.72 23.02
C LYS A 133 -4.93 -21.98 24.16
N ALA A 134 -4.68 -21.34 25.30
CA ALA A 134 -5.62 -21.39 26.41
C ALA A 134 -7.00 -20.87 25.96
N PRO A 135 -8.09 -21.61 26.24
CA PRO A 135 -9.43 -21.23 25.80
C PRO A 135 -9.93 -19.99 26.55
N THR A 136 -10.90 -19.32 25.96
CA THR A 136 -11.73 -18.34 26.68
C THR A 136 -12.55 -19.03 27.79
N PRO A 137 -13.04 -18.28 28.80
CA PRO A 137 -13.86 -18.88 29.87
C PRO A 137 -15.10 -19.62 29.36
N GLU A 138 -15.73 -19.13 28.29
CA GLU A 138 -16.91 -19.75 27.68
C GLU A 138 -16.56 -21.05 26.95
N GLU A 139 -15.48 -21.06 26.17
CA GLU A 139 -14.98 -22.27 25.52
C GLU A 139 -14.54 -23.33 26.54
N ALA A 140 -13.87 -22.92 27.63
CA ALA A 140 -13.49 -23.81 28.71
C ALA A 140 -14.71 -24.43 29.40
N GLN A 141 -15.77 -23.65 29.60
CA GLN A 141 -17.03 -24.14 30.18
C GLN A 141 -17.70 -25.18 29.26
N LEU A 142 -17.76 -24.91 27.95
CA LEU A 142 -18.33 -25.83 26.97
C LEU A 142 -17.48 -27.11 26.85
N ALA A 143 -16.15 -26.99 26.79
CA ALA A 143 -15.23 -28.13 26.77
C ALA A 143 -15.35 -28.99 28.04
N GLY A 144 -15.50 -28.37 29.21
CA GLY A 144 -15.76 -29.08 30.47
C GLY A 144 -17.10 -29.81 30.48
N ALA A 145 -18.16 -29.22 29.90
CA ALA A 145 -19.44 -29.91 29.74
C ALA A 145 -19.33 -31.10 28.78
N ILE A 146 -18.59 -30.94 27.67
CA ILE A 146 -18.31 -32.02 26.72
C ILE A 146 -17.60 -33.18 27.41
N ASP A 147 -16.60 -32.94 28.26
CA ASP A 147 -15.88 -34.00 28.99
C ASP A 147 -16.83 -34.82 29.89
N ILE A 148 -17.76 -34.15 30.58
CA ILE A 148 -18.79 -34.82 31.39
C ILE A 148 -19.72 -35.66 30.52
N TYR A 149 -20.23 -35.11 29.42
CA TYR A 149 -21.11 -35.84 28.51
C TYR A 149 -20.39 -37.01 27.84
N PHE A 150 -19.11 -36.85 27.53
CA PHE A 150 -18.26 -37.90 26.98
C PHE A 150 -18.10 -39.07 27.96
N GLY A 151 -17.90 -38.81 29.25
CA GLY A 151 -17.97 -39.85 30.27
C GLY A 151 -19.31 -40.59 30.27
N GLY A 152 -20.42 -39.88 30.12
CA GLY A 152 -21.76 -40.45 29.97
C GLY A 152 -21.92 -41.33 28.73
N TYR A 153 -21.41 -40.87 27.58
CA TYR A 153 -21.39 -41.59 26.31
C TYR A 153 -20.63 -42.91 26.42
N VAL A 154 -19.37 -42.86 26.85
CA VAL A 154 -18.47 -44.03 26.92
C VAL A 154 -19.01 -45.09 27.88
N ASN A 155 -19.47 -44.68 29.07
CA ASN A 155 -20.02 -45.61 30.06
C ASN A 155 -21.26 -46.34 29.54
N ASN A 156 -22.17 -45.62 28.86
CA ASN A 156 -23.38 -46.22 28.29
C ASN A 156 -23.09 -47.08 27.06
N ALA A 157 -22.13 -46.70 26.23
CA ALA A 157 -21.68 -47.51 25.10
C ALA A 157 -21.13 -48.87 25.58
N TYR A 158 -20.26 -48.88 26.60
CA TYR A 158 -19.78 -50.14 27.19
C TYR A 158 -20.89 -50.97 27.83
N ALA A 159 -21.85 -50.34 28.50
CA ALA A 159 -23.01 -51.04 29.06
C ALA A 159 -23.87 -51.68 27.95
N ALA A 160 -24.04 -51.00 26.81
CA ALA A 160 -24.73 -51.54 25.63
C ALA A 160 -23.99 -52.76 25.07
N LEU A 161 -22.68 -52.64 24.84
CA LEU A 161 -21.83 -53.73 24.34
C LEU A 161 -21.82 -54.95 25.28
N ALA A 162 -21.75 -54.73 26.59
CA ALA A 162 -21.77 -55.79 27.59
C ALA A 162 -23.09 -56.57 27.58
N ASN A 163 -24.23 -55.85 27.50
CA ASN A 163 -25.55 -56.46 27.40
C ASN A 163 -25.76 -57.17 26.06
N HIS A 164 -25.24 -56.62 24.96
CA HIS A 164 -25.27 -57.26 23.65
C HIS A 164 -24.51 -58.57 23.63
N LYS A 165 -23.26 -58.59 24.12
CA LYS A 165 -22.47 -59.82 24.27
C LYS A 165 -23.16 -60.86 25.17
N LYS A 166 -23.82 -60.42 26.25
CA LYS A 166 -24.63 -61.29 27.12
C LYS A 166 -25.83 -61.89 26.36
N LEU A 167 -26.53 -61.10 25.55
CA LEU A 167 -27.64 -61.55 24.72
C LEU A 167 -27.18 -62.58 23.68
N LEU A 168 -26.09 -62.32 22.96
CA LEU A 168 -25.52 -63.28 21.99
C LEU A 168 -25.14 -64.60 22.66
N ARG A 169 -24.54 -64.55 23.86
CA ARG A 169 -24.22 -65.76 24.63
C ARG A 169 -25.48 -66.55 24.98
N LEU A 170 -26.53 -65.88 25.48
CA LEU A 170 -27.80 -66.53 25.82
C LEU A 170 -28.49 -67.14 24.59
N ARG A 171 -28.41 -66.47 23.43
CA ARG A 171 -28.89 -67.02 22.15
C ARG A 171 -28.13 -68.29 21.76
N ALA A 172 -26.80 -68.29 21.85
CA ALA A 172 -25.96 -69.45 21.57
C ALA A 172 -26.21 -70.62 22.54
N GLU A 173 -26.57 -70.34 23.79
CA GLU A 173 -27.00 -71.34 24.79
C GLU A 173 -28.43 -71.88 24.57
N GLY A 174 -29.14 -71.44 23.51
CA GLY A 174 -30.53 -71.82 23.24
C GLY A 174 -31.56 -71.13 24.16
N LYS A 175 -31.16 -70.08 24.88
CA LYS A 175 -31.98 -69.33 25.85
C LYS A 175 -32.52 -68.02 25.29
N ALA A 176 -32.68 -67.90 23.97
CA ALA A 176 -33.11 -66.66 23.31
C ALA A 176 -34.46 -66.11 23.82
N GLY A 177 -35.40 -66.98 24.21
CA GLY A 177 -36.71 -66.59 24.76
C GLY A 177 -36.76 -66.48 26.28
N SER A 178 -35.62 -66.55 26.97
CA SER A 178 -35.57 -66.47 28.43
C SER A 178 -35.83 -65.04 28.94
N PRO A 179 -36.41 -64.85 30.13
CA PRO A 179 -36.53 -63.54 30.77
C PRO A 179 -35.17 -62.81 30.86
N GLU A 180 -34.08 -63.55 31.06
CA GLU A 180 -32.72 -63.02 31.10
C GLU A 180 -32.27 -62.45 29.75
N ALA A 181 -32.65 -63.08 28.64
CA ALA A 181 -32.34 -62.59 27.29
C ALA A 181 -33.14 -61.32 26.99
N THR A 182 -34.44 -61.30 27.31
CA THR A 182 -35.28 -60.09 27.18
C THR A 182 -34.76 -58.94 28.04
N ALA A 183 -34.35 -59.21 29.27
CA ALA A 183 -33.77 -58.19 30.15
C ALA A 183 -32.43 -57.64 29.61
N ALA A 184 -31.57 -58.51 29.06
CA ALA A 184 -30.32 -58.08 28.43
C ALA A 184 -30.57 -57.22 27.19
N GLU A 185 -31.52 -57.59 26.33
CA GLU A 185 -31.90 -56.81 25.16
C GLU A 185 -32.45 -55.42 25.53
N LEU A 186 -33.39 -55.36 26.48
CA LEU A 186 -33.96 -54.10 26.95
C LEU A 186 -32.91 -53.18 27.59
N ALA A 187 -32.05 -53.73 28.46
CA ALA A 187 -30.97 -52.96 29.08
C ALA A 187 -29.96 -52.48 28.04
N GLY A 188 -29.57 -53.33 27.09
CA GLY A 188 -28.66 -52.98 26.00
C GLY A 188 -29.20 -51.85 25.12
N ASN A 189 -30.47 -51.94 24.72
CA ASN A 189 -31.13 -50.90 23.93
C ASN A 189 -31.27 -49.58 24.71
N SER A 190 -31.61 -49.62 25.99
CA SER A 190 -31.65 -48.43 26.84
C SER A 190 -30.28 -47.75 26.94
N SER A 191 -29.21 -48.53 27.18
CA SER A 191 -27.85 -48.01 27.22
C SER A 191 -27.39 -47.46 25.87
N LYS A 192 -27.72 -48.13 24.75
CA LYS A 192 -27.45 -47.60 23.39
C LYS A 192 -28.11 -46.23 23.22
N ASN A 193 -29.39 -46.10 23.55
CA ASN A 193 -30.12 -44.84 23.42
C ASN A 193 -29.54 -43.73 24.31
N GLN A 194 -29.11 -44.05 25.53
CA GLN A 194 -28.44 -43.08 26.41
C GLN A 194 -27.08 -42.66 25.85
N ALA A 195 -26.29 -43.59 25.28
CA ALA A 195 -25.04 -43.24 24.63
C ALA A 195 -25.29 -42.26 23.48
N LEU A 196 -26.21 -42.56 22.57
CA LEU A 196 -26.55 -41.66 21.44
C LEU A 196 -27.06 -40.29 21.92
N HIS A 197 -27.80 -40.25 23.03
CA HIS A 197 -28.22 -38.98 23.63
C HIS A 197 -27.02 -38.14 24.09
N TYR A 198 -26.05 -38.73 24.78
CA TYR A 198 -24.82 -38.03 25.17
C TYR A 198 -23.98 -37.61 23.95
N ALA A 199 -23.88 -38.43 22.91
CA ALA A 199 -23.21 -38.06 21.66
C ALA A 199 -23.85 -36.83 21.01
N SER A 200 -25.18 -36.74 21.05
CA SER A 200 -25.92 -35.57 20.58
C SER A 200 -25.58 -34.31 21.39
N LEU A 201 -25.54 -34.41 22.73
CA LEU A 201 -25.16 -33.28 23.60
C LEU A 201 -23.71 -32.83 23.37
N ILE A 202 -22.80 -33.78 23.15
CA ILE A 202 -21.41 -33.48 22.79
C ILE A 202 -21.35 -32.67 21.50
N SER A 203 -22.03 -33.16 20.46
CA SER A 203 -22.05 -32.49 19.15
C SER A 203 -22.64 -31.08 19.25
N GLU A 204 -23.74 -30.91 19.99
CA GLU A 204 -24.35 -29.59 20.22
C GLU A 204 -23.37 -28.60 20.88
N ASN A 205 -22.61 -29.05 21.89
CA ASN A 205 -21.66 -28.15 22.56
C ASN A 205 -20.43 -27.87 21.68
N LEU A 206 -19.98 -28.83 20.86
CA LEU A 206 -18.93 -28.59 19.86
C LEU A 206 -19.38 -27.57 18.81
N ASP A 207 -20.63 -27.66 18.34
CA ASP A 207 -21.23 -26.69 17.42
C ASP A 207 -21.29 -25.29 18.05
N ARG A 208 -21.62 -25.17 19.33
CA ARG A 208 -21.60 -23.88 20.04
C ARG A 208 -20.20 -23.26 20.10
N ILE A 209 -19.14 -24.06 20.29
CA ILE A 209 -17.76 -23.55 20.22
C ILE A 209 -17.43 -23.09 18.79
N VAL A 210 -17.89 -23.80 17.77
CA VAL A 210 -17.76 -23.38 16.36
C VAL A 210 -18.50 -22.06 16.10
N GLU A 211 -19.68 -21.86 16.68
CA GLU A 211 -20.41 -20.59 16.56
C GLU A 211 -19.66 -19.41 17.20
N LEU A 212 -19.07 -19.61 18.38
CA LEU A 212 -18.26 -18.59 19.06
C LEU A 212 -17.04 -18.20 18.22
N THR A 213 -16.29 -19.19 17.72
CA THR A 213 -15.11 -18.94 16.88
C THR A 213 -15.48 -18.32 15.53
N ASN A 214 -16.57 -18.78 14.89
CA ASN A 214 -17.04 -18.20 13.63
C ASN A 214 -17.50 -16.74 13.79
N ALA A 215 -18.09 -16.36 14.93
CA ALA A 215 -18.48 -14.98 15.19
C ALA A 215 -17.27 -14.04 15.13
N ASN A 216 -16.14 -14.45 15.71
CA ASN A 216 -14.88 -13.71 15.65
C ASN A 216 -14.34 -13.59 14.21
N VAL A 217 -14.39 -14.67 13.44
CA VAL A 217 -13.98 -14.68 12.02
C VAL A 217 -14.84 -13.76 11.17
N VAL A 218 -16.16 -13.80 11.34
CA VAL A 218 -17.12 -12.94 10.62
C VAL A 218 -16.92 -11.48 11.00
N GLN A 219 -16.72 -11.19 12.29
CA GLN A 219 -16.45 -9.84 12.76
C GLN A 219 -15.13 -9.30 12.20
N MET A 220 -14.07 -10.11 12.19
CA MET A 220 -12.81 -9.75 11.57
C MET A 220 -12.98 -9.46 10.06
N ALA A 221 -13.74 -10.27 9.33
CA ALA A 221 -14.01 -10.04 7.92
C ALA A 221 -14.75 -8.70 7.68
N ALA A 222 -15.71 -8.37 8.55
CA ALA A 222 -16.42 -7.08 8.51
C ALA A 222 -15.48 -5.90 8.84
N ASP A 223 -14.61 -6.04 9.84
CA ASP A 223 -13.63 -5.03 10.20
C ASP A 223 -12.61 -4.79 9.07
N ILE A 224 -12.17 -5.85 8.40
CA ILE A 224 -11.29 -5.76 7.23
C ILE A 224 -11.96 -4.96 6.11
N ASP A 225 -13.21 -5.26 5.76
CA ASP A 225 -13.94 -4.53 4.72
C ASP A 225 -14.14 -3.04 5.09
N ALA A 226 -14.49 -2.76 6.35
CA ALA A 226 -14.64 -1.39 6.85
C ALA A 226 -13.31 -0.61 6.81
N VAL A 227 -12.21 -1.22 7.26
CA VAL A 227 -10.86 -0.64 7.21
C VAL A 227 -10.42 -0.44 5.76
N GLN A 228 -10.70 -1.38 4.85
CA GLN A 228 -10.36 -1.27 3.44
C GLN A 228 -11.11 -0.11 2.77
N LYS A 229 -12.42 0.03 3.00
CA LYS A 229 -13.23 1.15 2.49
C LYS A 229 -12.72 2.50 2.99
N ARG A 230 -12.45 2.61 4.30
CA ARG A 230 -11.91 3.83 4.91
C ARG A 230 -10.52 4.15 4.37
N THR A 231 -9.64 3.16 4.27
CA THR A 231 -8.28 3.32 3.72
C THR A 231 -8.32 3.77 2.27
N ARG A 232 -9.18 3.17 1.44
CA ARG A 232 -9.36 3.59 0.06
C ARG A 232 -9.82 5.03 -0.05
N ALA A 233 -10.82 5.43 0.75
CA ALA A 233 -11.32 6.81 0.76
C ALA A 233 -10.22 7.80 1.19
N VAL A 234 -9.52 7.53 2.29
CA VAL A 234 -8.42 8.39 2.79
C VAL A 234 -7.28 8.47 1.77
N SER A 235 -6.89 7.37 1.16
CA SER A 235 -5.86 7.34 0.11
C SER A 235 -6.27 8.18 -1.11
N ILE A 236 -7.53 8.12 -1.54
CA ILE A 236 -8.05 8.98 -2.60
C ILE A 236 -7.98 10.45 -2.20
N TYR A 237 -8.39 10.82 -0.98
CA TYR A 237 -8.31 12.21 -0.51
C TYR A 237 -6.87 12.72 -0.44
N ILE A 238 -5.94 11.92 0.11
CA ILE A 238 -4.51 12.27 0.16
C ILE A 238 -3.96 12.42 -1.26
N PHE A 239 -4.33 11.53 -2.19
CA PHE A 239 -3.93 11.63 -3.59
C PHE A 239 -4.45 12.92 -4.25
N LEU A 240 -5.72 13.26 -4.06
CA LEU A 240 -6.30 14.49 -4.64
C LEU A 240 -5.64 15.75 -4.06
N ILE A 241 -5.44 15.81 -2.74
CA ILE A 241 -4.82 16.96 -2.07
C ILE A 241 -3.34 17.08 -2.48
N SER A 242 -2.59 15.97 -2.48
CA SER A 242 -1.18 15.96 -2.89
C SER A 242 -1.01 16.34 -4.37
N SER A 243 -1.90 15.88 -5.24
CA SER A 243 -1.93 16.25 -6.66
C SER A 243 -2.18 17.75 -6.82
N LEU A 244 -3.15 18.32 -6.10
CA LEU A 244 -3.46 19.75 -6.14
C LEU A 244 -2.27 20.60 -5.64
N ILE A 245 -1.63 20.20 -4.54
CA ILE A 245 -0.43 20.86 -4.00
C ILE A 245 0.72 20.78 -5.02
N SER A 246 0.91 19.64 -5.66
CA SER A 246 1.96 19.42 -6.66
C SER A 246 1.74 20.31 -7.90
N LEU A 247 0.50 20.38 -8.41
CA LEU A 247 0.14 21.26 -9.51
C LEU A 247 0.37 22.73 -9.16
N ALA A 248 -0.01 23.16 -7.95
CA ALA A 248 0.24 24.51 -7.48
C ALA A 248 1.74 24.82 -7.38
N ALA A 249 2.53 23.89 -6.83
CA ALA A 249 3.99 24.03 -6.73
C ALA A 249 4.66 24.13 -8.11
N ILE A 250 4.26 23.28 -9.06
CA ILE A 250 4.74 23.31 -10.45
C ILE A 250 4.36 24.64 -11.11
N TYR A 251 3.11 25.09 -10.96
CA TYR A 251 2.65 26.36 -11.54
C TYR A 251 3.44 27.55 -11.00
N ILE A 252 3.60 27.64 -9.67
CA ILE A 252 4.37 28.71 -9.02
C ILE A 252 5.84 28.66 -9.48
N PHE A 253 6.42 27.46 -9.56
CA PHE A 253 7.78 27.27 -10.06
C PHE A 253 7.93 27.71 -11.52
N MET A 254 7.09 27.24 -12.42
CA MET A 254 7.12 27.64 -13.83
C MET A 254 6.98 29.15 -13.98
N LYS A 255 6.02 29.77 -13.29
CA LYS A 255 5.76 31.21 -13.37
C LYS A 255 6.96 32.03 -12.90
N SER A 256 7.56 31.66 -11.77
CA SER A 256 8.62 32.47 -11.13
C SER A 256 10.04 32.17 -11.64
N ALA A 257 10.33 30.93 -12.03
CA ALA A 257 11.68 30.49 -12.38
C ALA A 257 11.94 30.41 -13.89
N ILE A 258 10.89 30.32 -14.73
CA ILE A 258 11.03 30.12 -16.18
C ILE A 258 10.24 31.16 -16.96
N ILE A 259 8.91 31.16 -16.84
CA ILE A 259 8.01 31.98 -17.69
C ILE A 259 8.25 33.48 -17.45
N GLY A 260 8.34 33.92 -16.20
CA GLY A 260 8.58 35.33 -15.87
C GLY A 260 9.90 35.87 -16.44
N PRO A 261 11.05 35.26 -16.11
CA PRO A 261 12.37 35.67 -16.62
C PRO A 261 12.46 35.63 -18.14
N LEU A 262 11.95 34.56 -18.76
CA LEU A 262 11.94 34.42 -20.21
C LEU A 262 11.07 35.49 -20.87
N GLY A 263 9.88 35.76 -20.31
CA GLY A 263 8.97 36.79 -20.81
C GLY A 263 9.57 38.20 -20.72
N GLU A 264 10.28 38.50 -19.62
CA GLU A 264 11.00 39.77 -19.47
C GLU A 264 12.09 39.91 -20.54
N LEU A 265 12.92 38.89 -20.71
CA LEU A 265 13.99 38.89 -21.71
C LEU A 265 13.46 39.07 -23.14
N VAL A 266 12.43 38.30 -23.51
CA VAL A 266 11.80 38.39 -24.85
C VAL A 266 11.22 39.78 -25.07
N LYS A 267 10.58 40.36 -24.06
CA LYS A 267 10.04 41.72 -24.13
C LYS A 267 11.16 42.74 -24.35
N THR A 268 12.25 42.67 -23.58
CA THR A 268 13.42 43.55 -23.71
C THR A 268 14.05 43.44 -25.10
N LEU A 269 14.27 42.22 -25.59
CA LEU A 269 14.81 41.97 -26.94
C LEU A 269 13.94 42.57 -28.03
N LYS A 270 12.61 42.48 -27.91
CA LYS A 270 11.68 43.07 -28.88
C LYS A 270 11.78 44.59 -28.93
N TRP A 271 11.86 45.25 -27.77
CA TRP A 271 12.05 46.71 -27.70
C TRP A 271 13.41 47.13 -28.26
N PHE A 272 14.48 46.43 -27.88
CA PHE A 272 15.80 46.69 -28.43
C PHE A 272 15.84 46.53 -29.96
N GLY A 273 15.24 45.46 -30.49
CA GLY A 273 15.12 45.20 -31.93
C GLY A 273 14.26 46.22 -32.69
N SER A 274 13.37 46.96 -32.01
CA SER A 274 12.59 48.06 -32.60
C SER A 274 13.37 49.38 -32.74
N GLY A 275 14.64 49.42 -32.30
CA GLY A 275 15.52 50.57 -32.45
C GLY A 275 15.76 51.36 -31.15
N ASP A 276 15.12 51.00 -30.04
CA ASP A 276 15.42 51.59 -28.73
C ASP A 276 16.64 50.91 -28.10
N LEU A 277 17.84 51.42 -28.44
CA LEU A 277 19.12 50.90 -27.96
C LEU A 277 19.39 51.22 -26.47
N THR A 278 18.52 51.95 -25.77
CA THR A 278 18.71 52.31 -24.36
C THR A 278 18.18 51.25 -23.39
N ILE A 279 17.34 50.33 -23.89
CA ILE A 279 16.68 49.30 -23.07
C ILE A 279 17.68 48.21 -22.64
N ARG A 280 17.54 47.73 -21.40
CA ARG A 280 18.35 46.65 -20.80
C ARG A 280 17.46 45.61 -20.10
N ALA A 281 17.89 44.35 -20.07
CA ALA A 281 17.22 43.27 -19.36
C ALA A 281 17.53 43.35 -17.86
N HIS A 282 16.52 43.49 -17.00
CA HIS A 282 16.66 43.70 -15.55
C HIS A 282 16.37 42.42 -14.76
N ILE A 283 16.93 41.30 -15.21
CA ILE A 283 16.73 39.99 -14.59
C ILE A 283 17.65 39.83 -13.38
N LYS A 284 17.06 39.84 -12.17
CA LYS A 284 17.79 39.76 -10.89
C LYS A 284 18.24 38.34 -10.50
N GLN A 285 17.80 37.30 -11.20
CA GLN A 285 18.16 35.93 -10.82
C GLN A 285 19.66 35.67 -11.03
N LYS A 286 20.27 34.90 -10.12
CA LYS A 286 21.68 34.44 -10.23
C LYS A 286 21.75 33.01 -10.77
N ASP A 287 21.04 32.77 -11.85
CA ASP A 287 20.95 31.49 -12.54
C ASP A 287 21.17 31.68 -14.05
N GLU A 288 20.86 30.67 -14.85
CA GLU A 288 21.08 30.63 -16.28
C GLU A 288 20.40 31.82 -17.01
N PHE A 289 19.23 32.28 -16.54
CA PHE A 289 18.55 33.44 -17.12
C PHE A 289 19.22 34.76 -16.77
N GLY A 290 19.76 34.90 -15.55
CA GLY A 290 20.55 36.06 -15.17
C GLY A 290 21.85 36.18 -15.97
N TYR A 291 22.51 35.05 -16.22
CA TYR A 291 23.67 35.02 -17.10
C TYR A 291 23.31 35.49 -18.52
N LEU A 292 22.19 35.02 -19.05
CA LEU A 292 21.73 35.41 -20.39
C LEU A 292 21.37 36.90 -20.49
N ALA A 293 20.72 37.45 -19.46
CA ALA A 293 20.44 38.88 -19.37
C ALA A 293 21.72 39.72 -19.30
N GLY A 294 22.73 39.28 -18.54
CA GLY A 294 24.03 39.95 -18.47
C GLY A 294 24.77 39.94 -19.82
N ALA A 295 24.76 38.80 -20.51
CA ALA A 295 25.34 38.68 -21.85
C ALA A 295 24.61 39.57 -22.87
N PHE A 296 23.27 39.63 -22.80
CA PHE A 296 22.47 40.54 -23.64
C PHE A 296 22.80 42.02 -23.35
N ASN A 297 22.86 42.43 -22.09
CA ASN A 297 23.14 43.82 -21.73
C ASN A 297 24.52 44.27 -22.24
N LYS A 298 25.53 43.40 -22.16
CA LYS A 298 26.85 43.66 -22.73
C LYS A 298 26.80 43.88 -24.24
N MET A 299 26.08 43.02 -24.97
CA MET A 299 25.88 43.18 -26.41
C MET A 299 25.14 44.50 -26.72
N ALA A 300 24.15 44.86 -25.91
CA ALA A 300 23.41 46.12 -26.07
C ALA A 300 24.30 47.35 -25.84
N ASP A 301 25.19 47.31 -24.85
CA ASP A 301 26.18 48.37 -24.59
C ASP A 301 27.16 48.52 -25.76
N ASP A 302 27.67 47.41 -26.30
CA ASP A 302 28.60 47.41 -27.42
C ASP A 302 27.95 47.99 -28.70
N ILE A 303 26.70 47.62 -28.98
CA ILE A 303 25.93 48.14 -30.12
C ILE A 303 25.63 49.64 -29.94
N GLN A 304 25.17 50.05 -28.76
CA GLN A 304 24.88 51.46 -28.47
C GLN A 304 26.14 52.32 -28.61
N GLY A 305 27.27 51.87 -28.04
CA GLY A 305 28.55 52.56 -28.16
C GLY A 305 29.03 52.69 -29.61
N THR A 306 28.88 51.61 -30.40
CA THR A 306 29.22 51.63 -31.83
C THR A 306 28.34 52.62 -32.60
N TYR A 307 27.04 52.64 -32.33
CA TYR A 307 26.09 53.55 -32.97
C TYR A 307 26.35 55.02 -32.59
N SER A 308 26.58 55.32 -31.32
CA SER A 308 26.95 56.66 -30.85
C SER A 308 28.28 57.13 -31.46
N GLY A 309 29.27 56.23 -31.56
CA GLY A 309 30.54 56.51 -32.22
C GLY A 309 30.38 56.81 -33.72
N MET A 310 29.50 56.07 -34.41
CA MET A 310 29.14 56.36 -35.80
C MET A 310 28.46 57.73 -35.94
N GLN A 311 27.48 58.06 -35.10
CA GLN A 311 26.80 59.37 -35.13
C GLN A 311 27.78 60.53 -34.89
N LEU A 312 28.72 60.38 -33.95
CA LEU A 312 29.74 61.39 -33.69
C LEU A 312 30.65 61.60 -34.92
N ARG A 313 31.09 60.52 -35.57
CA ARG A 313 31.88 60.59 -36.81
C ARG A 313 31.09 61.26 -37.94
N THR A 314 29.82 60.93 -38.12
CA THR A 314 28.96 61.58 -39.13
C THR A 314 28.80 63.07 -38.83
N LYS A 315 28.64 63.46 -37.56
CA LYS A 315 28.55 64.88 -37.18
C LYS A 315 29.86 65.63 -37.45
N GLN A 316 31.00 65.03 -37.11
CA GLN A 316 32.32 65.59 -37.41
C GLN A 316 32.55 65.72 -38.92
N GLN A 317 32.19 64.70 -39.71
CA GLN A 317 32.26 64.77 -41.16
C GLN A 317 31.37 65.86 -41.75
N ASN A 318 30.14 66.02 -41.24
CA ASN A 318 29.25 67.09 -41.69
C ASN A 318 29.80 68.49 -41.31
N GLN A 319 30.42 68.64 -40.14
CA GLN A 319 31.08 69.89 -39.75
C GLN A 319 32.30 70.18 -40.64
N ASP A 320 33.18 69.22 -40.86
CA ASP A 320 34.34 69.37 -41.75
C ASP A 320 33.91 69.69 -43.20
N LEU A 321 32.83 69.06 -43.69
CA LEU A 321 32.22 69.40 -44.97
C LEU A 321 31.69 70.83 -45.00
N GLN A 322 31.05 71.29 -43.92
CA GLN A 322 30.55 72.65 -43.81
C GLN A 322 31.68 73.68 -43.80
N ASP A 323 32.74 73.43 -43.02
CA ASP A 323 33.93 74.28 -42.96
C ASP A 323 34.62 74.37 -44.33
N LYS A 324 34.69 73.25 -45.06
CA LYS A 324 35.18 73.23 -46.45
C LYS A 324 34.30 74.03 -47.40
N ILE A 325 32.98 73.95 -47.28
CA ILE A 325 32.05 74.75 -48.09
C ILE A 325 32.26 76.24 -47.84
N ASP A 326 32.41 76.65 -46.57
CA ASP A 326 32.61 78.05 -46.22
C ASP A 326 33.99 78.57 -46.66
N MET A 327 35.03 77.74 -46.58
CA MET A 327 36.35 78.04 -47.14
C MET A 327 36.27 78.25 -48.66
N LEU A 328 35.65 77.32 -49.40
CA LEU A 328 35.49 77.44 -50.85
C LEU A 328 34.68 78.67 -51.26
N LYS A 329 33.67 79.08 -50.47
CA LYS A 329 32.94 80.33 -50.70
C LYS A 329 33.86 81.55 -50.57
N ARG A 330 34.65 81.63 -49.50
CA ARG A 330 35.59 82.75 -49.30
C ARG A 330 36.65 82.79 -50.40
N GLU A 331 37.15 81.63 -50.81
CA GLU A 331 38.11 81.52 -51.91
C GLU A 331 37.48 81.99 -53.23
N LYS A 332 36.24 81.57 -53.52
CA LYS A 332 35.46 82.05 -54.66
C LYS A 332 35.25 83.57 -54.61
N GLU A 333 34.84 84.13 -53.48
CA GLU A 333 34.63 85.58 -53.31
C GLU A 333 35.94 86.37 -53.53
N SER A 334 37.06 85.87 -52.99
CA SER A 334 38.39 86.45 -53.22
C SER A 334 38.81 86.37 -54.68
N LEU A 335 38.51 85.26 -55.36
CA LEU A 335 38.81 85.07 -56.78
C LEU A 335 37.97 86.02 -57.64
N GLU A 336 36.68 86.15 -57.36
CA GLU A 336 35.78 87.10 -58.03
C GLU A 336 36.25 88.54 -57.84
N GLN A 337 36.67 88.91 -56.63
CA GLN A 337 37.25 90.22 -56.36
C GLN A 337 38.56 90.43 -57.13
N SER A 338 39.46 89.43 -57.16
CA SER A 338 40.69 89.50 -57.95
C SER A 338 40.42 89.61 -59.46
N VAL A 339 39.44 88.88 -59.99
CA VAL A 339 39.00 89.02 -61.39
C VAL A 339 38.47 90.42 -61.66
N LYS A 340 37.68 90.98 -60.73
CA LYS A 340 37.13 92.34 -60.85
C LYS A 340 38.25 93.40 -60.84
N ASP A 341 39.21 93.27 -59.93
CA ASP A 341 40.36 94.15 -59.83
C ASP A 341 41.25 94.04 -61.07
N MET A 342 41.50 92.82 -61.58
CA MET A 342 42.24 92.60 -62.82
C MET A 342 41.51 93.15 -64.05
N THR A 343 40.20 93.01 -64.12
CA THR A 343 39.38 93.61 -65.20
C THR A 343 39.48 95.12 -65.16
N ARG A 344 39.50 95.73 -63.96
CA ARG A 344 39.72 97.16 -63.78
C ARG A 344 41.13 97.56 -64.22
N THR A 345 42.17 96.83 -63.84
CA THR A 345 43.54 97.10 -64.28
C THR A 345 43.70 96.98 -65.79
N ILE A 346 43.06 95.98 -66.42
CA ILE A 346 43.04 95.83 -67.89
C ILE A 346 42.30 97.01 -68.53
N ALA A 347 41.19 97.47 -67.95
CA ALA A 347 40.47 98.65 -68.44
C ALA A 347 41.30 99.93 -68.31
N GLU A 348 42.04 100.10 -67.20
CA GLU A 348 42.95 101.21 -66.95
C GLU A 348 44.14 101.18 -67.93
N GLN A 349 44.79 100.03 -68.13
CA GLN A 349 45.84 99.84 -69.14
C GLN A 349 45.34 100.09 -70.56
N LYS A 350 44.12 99.66 -70.89
CA LYS A 350 43.50 99.91 -72.20
C LYS A 350 43.21 101.39 -72.40
N ALA A 351 42.79 102.11 -71.36
CA ALA A 351 42.59 103.57 -71.40
C ALA A 351 43.92 104.35 -71.53
N GLU A 352 45.03 103.77 -71.04
CA GLU A 352 46.38 104.33 -71.18
C GLU A 352 46.95 104.11 -72.60
N ILE A 353 46.70 102.95 -73.20
CA ILE A 353 47.07 102.64 -74.61
C ILE A 353 46.31 103.53 -75.61
N LEU A 354 45.05 103.89 -75.33
CA LEU A 354 44.24 104.80 -76.15
C LEU A 354 44.67 106.28 -76.08
N LYS A 355 45.59 106.64 -75.18
CA LYS A 355 46.13 108.01 -75.05
C LYS A 355 47.43 108.27 -75.82
N ILE A 356 47.91 107.31 -76.61
CA ILE A 356 49.07 107.53 -77.49
C ILE A 356 48.57 108.16 -78.81
N PRO A 357 48.86 109.44 -79.10
CA PRO A 357 48.55 110.02 -80.41
C PRO A 357 49.60 109.54 -81.41
N SER A 358 49.18 108.80 -82.44
CA SER A 358 49.97 108.64 -83.65
C SER A 358 50.07 109.99 -84.35
N LYS A 359 51.28 110.55 -84.42
CA LYS A 359 51.62 111.60 -85.38
C LYS A 359 51.54 111.07 -86.80
#